data_AF-A0A832FV94-F1
#
_entry.id   AF-A0A832FV94-F1
#
_cell.length_a   1.000
_cell.length_b   1.000
_cell.length_c   1.000
_cell.angle_alpha   90.00
_cell.angle_beta   90.00
_cell.angle_gamma   90.00
#
_symmetry.space_group_name_H-M   'P 1'
#
loop_
_entity.id
_entity.type
_entity.pdbx_description
1 polymer ?
#
loop_
_entity_poly.entity_id
_entity_poly.type
_entity_poly.pdbx_seq_one_letter_code
_entity_poly.pdbx_strand_id
1 'polypeptide(L)'
;MQKWNFLSRRAKPVFREGLVWYATINEEPVGFLLALPDFNLAFKCLKGRLLTPGVFKALPFIMGWKTPHRCRVLVLGVVKEYRQRGIETALLAEGFNRRD
;
A
#
# COMPACT_ATOMS: atom_id res chain seq x y z
N MET A 1 -22.11 11.72 6.77
CA MET A 1 -20.80 11.46 7.43
C MET A 1 -20.55 9.99 7.83
N GLN A 2 -21.55 9.17 8.20
CA GLN A 2 -21.32 7.79 8.70
C GLN A 2 -20.55 6.85 7.74
N LYS A 3 -20.77 6.93 6.42
CA LYS A 3 -20.06 6.11 5.42
C LYS A 3 -18.54 6.33 5.40
N TRP A 4 -18.08 7.57 5.58
CA TRP A 4 -16.66 7.91 5.55
C TRP A 4 -15.91 7.32 6.74
N ASN A 5 -16.51 7.44 7.94
CA ASN A 5 -15.96 6.88 9.17
C ASN A 5 -15.88 5.35 9.16
N PHE A 6 -16.79 4.71 8.44
CA PHE A 6 -16.79 3.26 8.26
C PHE A 6 -15.63 2.80 7.37
N LEU A 7 -15.41 3.48 6.25
CA LEU A 7 -14.30 3.18 5.34
C LEU A 7 -12.95 3.47 5.98
N SER A 8 -12.81 4.61 6.66
CA SER A 8 -11.55 4.98 7.32
C SER A 8 -11.13 3.98 8.40
N ARG A 9 -12.07 3.50 9.24
CA ARG A 9 -11.77 2.47 10.25
C ARG A 9 -11.30 1.15 9.64
N ARG A 10 -11.85 0.73 8.50
CA ARG A 10 -11.47 -0.54 7.84
C ARG A 10 -10.20 -0.44 7.03
N ALA A 11 -9.89 0.74 6.48
CA ALA A 11 -8.69 0.97 5.70
C ALA A 11 -7.46 1.19 6.59
N LYS A 12 -7.65 1.73 7.81
CA LYS A 12 -6.59 1.97 8.81
C LYS A 12 -5.57 0.84 8.99
N PRO A 13 -5.96 -0.44 9.20
CA PRO A 13 -5.00 -1.53 9.39
C PRO A 13 -4.21 -1.91 8.13
N VAL A 14 -4.68 -1.49 6.95
CA VAL A 14 -4.05 -1.80 5.65
C VAL A 14 -3.01 -0.74 5.29
N PHE A 15 -3.23 0.50 5.72
CA PHE A 15 -2.25 1.58 5.57
C PHE A 15 -1.09 1.36 6.54
N ARG A 16 0.10 1.16 5.97
CA ARG A 16 1.36 1.11 6.68
C ARG A 16 2.17 2.35 6.32
N GLU A 17 2.97 2.80 7.28
CA GLU A 17 3.99 3.82 7.03
C GLU A 17 4.90 3.35 5.89
N GLY A 18 5.29 4.28 5.01
CA GLY A 18 6.07 3.99 3.80
C GLY A 18 5.28 3.51 2.58
N LEU A 19 3.97 3.23 2.69
CA LEU A 19 3.12 2.86 1.54
C LEU A 19 2.22 3.99 1.03
N VAL A 20 2.16 5.11 1.74
CA VAL A 20 1.39 6.28 1.36
C VAL A 20 2.34 7.47 1.28
N TRP A 21 2.43 8.07 0.10
CA TRP A 21 3.28 9.24 -0.17
C TRP A 21 2.47 10.32 -0.85
N TYR A 22 2.85 11.56 -0.60
CA TYR A 22 2.35 12.72 -1.32
C TYR A 22 3.51 13.67 -1.62
N ALA A 23 3.42 14.35 -2.75
CA ALA A 23 4.37 15.36 -3.17
C ALA A 23 3.72 16.73 -3.02
N THR A 24 4.45 17.69 -2.47
CA THR A 24 4.02 19.08 -2.30
C THR A 24 4.93 20.03 -3.06
N ILE A 25 4.35 21.01 -3.74
CA ILE A 25 5.07 22.14 -4.33
C ILE A 25 4.39 23.40 -3.80
N ASN A 26 5.16 24.32 -3.22
CA ASN A 26 4.62 25.57 -2.63
C ASN A 26 3.48 25.30 -1.63
N GLU A 27 3.65 24.30 -0.76
CA GLU A 27 2.63 23.83 0.21
C GLU A 27 1.36 23.20 -0.40
N GLU A 28 1.23 23.17 -1.72
CA GLU A 28 0.10 22.52 -2.39
C GLU A 28 0.40 21.05 -2.73
N PRO A 29 -0.50 20.11 -2.43
CA PRO A 29 -0.33 18.70 -2.79
C PRO A 29 -0.50 18.52 -4.31
N VAL A 30 0.61 18.24 -4.99
CA VAL A 30 0.65 18.09 -6.46
C VAL A 30 0.59 16.65 -6.92
N GLY A 31 0.79 15.69 -6.02
CA GLY A 31 0.70 14.28 -6.37
C GLY A 31 0.65 13.36 -5.17
N PHE A 32 0.21 12.13 -5.40
CA PHE A 32 0.12 11.11 -4.37
C PHE A 32 0.38 9.71 -4.93
N LEU A 33 0.93 8.86 -4.07
CA LEU A 33 1.14 7.44 -4.28
C LEU A 33 0.49 6.69 -3.13
N LEU A 34 -0.42 5.79 -3.45
CA LEU A 34 -1.08 4.88 -2.53
C LEU A 34 -0.74 3.45 -2.93
N ALA A 35 0.05 2.77 -2.11
CA ALA A 35 0.38 1.37 -2.25
C ALA A 35 -0.20 0.55 -1.09
N LEU A 36 -0.42 -0.73 -1.32
CA LEU A 36 -0.81 -1.70 -0.29
C LEU A 36 0.13 -2.90 -0.31
N PRO A 37 0.36 -3.56 0.83
CA PRO A 37 1.14 -4.79 0.84
C PRO A 37 0.40 -5.90 0.08
N ASP A 38 1.14 -6.70 -0.70
CA ASP A 38 0.55 -7.76 -1.52
C ASP A 38 0.27 -9.01 -0.68
N PHE A 39 -0.90 -9.04 -0.06
CA PHE A 39 -1.37 -10.19 0.72
C PHE A 39 -1.65 -11.44 -0.11
N ASN A 40 -1.73 -11.33 -1.45
CA ASN A 40 -1.92 -12.53 -2.28
C ASN A 40 -0.77 -13.51 -2.13
N LEU A 41 0.44 -13.03 -1.81
CA LEU A 41 1.59 -13.88 -1.49
C LEU A 41 1.33 -14.77 -0.26
N ALA A 42 0.72 -14.21 0.79
CA ALA A 42 0.38 -14.95 2.00
C ALA A 42 -0.73 -15.99 1.72
N PHE A 43 -1.76 -15.60 0.96
CA PHE A 43 -2.88 -16.49 0.64
C PHE A 43 -2.53 -17.56 -0.40
N LYS A 44 -1.52 -17.35 -1.25
CA LYS A 44 -1.06 -18.34 -2.23
C LYS A 44 -0.64 -19.66 -1.57
N CYS A 45 -0.12 -19.62 -0.34
CA CYS A 45 0.24 -20.81 0.43
C CYS A 45 -0.97 -21.69 0.82
N LEU A 46 -2.18 -21.13 0.83
CA LEU A 46 -3.41 -21.86 1.20
C LEU A 46 -3.98 -22.69 0.05
N LYS A 47 -3.52 -22.49 -1.20
CA LYS A 47 -3.99 -23.22 -2.40
C LYS A 47 -5.53 -23.32 -2.50
N GLY A 48 -6.25 -22.27 -2.11
CA GLY A 48 -7.71 -22.22 -2.15
C GLY A 48 -8.45 -22.96 -1.03
N ARG A 49 -7.73 -23.49 0.00
CA ARG A 49 -8.34 -24.14 1.17
C ARG A 49 -7.85 -23.53 2.47
N LEU A 50 -8.78 -23.00 3.26
CA LEU A 50 -8.53 -22.32 4.54
C LEU A 50 -8.00 -23.23 5.65
N LEU A 51 -8.20 -24.56 5.58
CA LEU A 51 -7.79 -25.53 6.60
C LEU A 51 -6.70 -26.47 6.04
N THR A 52 -5.62 -25.90 5.54
CA THR A 52 -4.45 -26.66 5.08
C THR A 52 -3.24 -26.41 5.96
N PRO A 53 -2.22 -27.29 5.95
CA PRO A 53 -0.95 -27.02 6.64
C PRO A 53 -0.28 -25.69 6.21
N GLY A 54 -0.68 -25.14 5.05
CA GLY A 54 -0.29 -23.82 4.58
C GLY A 54 -0.75 -22.66 5.47
N VAL A 55 -1.73 -22.88 6.35
CA VAL A 55 -2.21 -21.88 7.33
C VAL A 55 -1.10 -21.47 8.27
N PHE A 56 -0.24 -22.40 8.73
CA PHE A 56 0.89 -22.07 9.59
C PHE A 56 1.88 -21.11 8.91
N LYS A 57 1.95 -21.12 7.58
CA LYS A 57 2.76 -20.17 6.79
C LYS A 57 2.04 -18.84 6.57
N ALA A 58 0.71 -18.83 6.48
CA ALA A 58 -0.10 -17.63 6.30
C ALA A 58 -0.35 -16.87 7.62
N LEU A 59 -0.41 -17.57 8.75
CA LEU A 59 -0.75 -17.02 10.07
C LEU A 59 0.17 -15.87 10.49
N PRO A 60 1.51 -15.91 10.33
CA PRO A 60 2.37 -14.78 10.65
C PRO A 60 2.05 -13.51 9.84
N PHE A 61 1.56 -13.65 8.60
CA PHE A 61 1.15 -12.51 7.78
C PHE A 61 -0.21 -11.95 8.22
N ILE A 62 -1.17 -12.82 8.57
CA ILE A 62 -2.50 -12.44 9.05
C ILE A 62 -2.42 -11.74 10.41
N MET A 63 -1.55 -12.25 11.30
CA MET A 63 -1.29 -11.68 12.62
C MET A 63 -0.42 -10.41 12.57
N GLY A 64 0.02 -9.99 11.38
CA GLY A 64 0.81 -8.77 11.18
C GLY A 64 2.27 -8.87 11.63
N TRP A 65 2.75 -10.06 11.99
CA TRP A 65 4.14 -10.34 12.40
C TRP A 65 5.11 -10.37 11.22
N LYS A 66 4.62 -10.71 10.03
CA LYS A 66 5.38 -10.66 8.78
C LYS A 66 4.69 -9.78 7.75
N THR A 67 5.46 -8.90 7.13
CA THR A 67 5.03 -8.10 5.98
C THR A 67 5.44 -8.79 4.67
N PRO A 68 4.57 -8.79 3.65
CA PRO A 68 4.94 -9.23 2.32
C PRO A 68 6.08 -8.38 1.76
N HIS A 69 7.07 -9.02 1.12
CA HIS A 69 8.19 -8.32 0.47
C HIS A 69 7.75 -7.55 -0.81
N ARG A 70 6.51 -7.73 -1.25
CA ARG A 70 5.94 -7.00 -2.39
C ARG A 70 4.78 -6.13 -1.93
N CYS A 71 4.66 -4.97 -2.54
CA CYS A 71 3.50 -4.10 -2.45
C CYS A 71 2.93 -3.88 -3.85
N ARG A 72 1.66 -3.46 -3.91
CA ARG A 72 0.93 -3.12 -5.11
C ARG A 72 0.50 -1.67 -5.02
N VAL A 73 0.88 -0.87 -6.02
CA VAL A 73 0.37 0.48 -6.18
C VAL A 73 -1.11 0.41 -6.57
N LEU A 74 -1.98 1.01 -5.75
CA LEU A 74 -3.40 1.15 -6.05
C LEU A 74 -3.66 2.42 -6.85
N VAL A 75 -3.05 3.52 -6.43
CA VAL A 75 -3.27 4.82 -7.03
C VAL A 75 -1.96 5.57 -7.10
N LEU A 76 -1.64 6.11 -8.27
CA LEU A 76 -0.56 7.05 -8.49
C LEU A 76 -1.16 8.17 -9.34
N GLY A 77 -1.02 9.41 -8.89
CA GLY A 77 -1.59 10.54 -9.60
C GLY A 77 -0.82 11.81 -9.33
N VAL A 78 -0.63 12.58 -10.39
CA VAL A 78 -0.11 13.95 -10.34
C VAL A 78 -1.10 14.89 -11.04
N VAL A 79 -1.26 16.06 -10.44
CA VAL A 79 -2.06 17.19 -10.93
C VAL A 79 -1.61 17.55 -12.36
N LYS A 80 -2.56 17.83 -13.26
CA LYS A 80 -2.32 17.85 -14.71
C LYS A 80 -1.22 18.84 -15.10
N GLU A 81 -1.19 20.00 -14.45
CA GLU A 81 -0.23 21.10 -14.63
C GLU A 81 1.22 20.70 -14.30
N TYR A 82 1.39 19.66 -13.48
CA TYR A 82 2.67 19.18 -12.97
C TYR A 82 3.09 17.82 -13.56
N ARG A 83 2.33 17.28 -14.52
CA ARG A 83 2.69 16.07 -15.26
C ARG A 83 3.94 16.29 -16.11
N GLN A 84 4.62 15.20 -16.48
CA GLN A 84 5.87 15.19 -17.27
C GLN A 84 7.07 15.88 -16.60
N ARG A 85 6.94 16.31 -15.34
CA ARG A 85 8.06 16.87 -14.55
C ARG A 85 8.83 15.82 -13.74
N GLY A 86 8.57 14.53 -13.98
CA GLY A 86 9.21 13.43 -13.25
C GLY A 86 8.71 13.19 -11.82
N ILE A 87 7.65 13.89 -11.38
CA ILE A 87 7.10 13.78 -10.01
C ILE A 87 6.56 12.37 -9.74
N GLU A 88 5.91 11.75 -10.73
CA GLU A 88 5.43 10.35 -10.63
C GLU A 88 6.59 9.38 -10.39
N THR A 89 7.70 9.58 -11.11
CA THR A 89 8.92 8.77 -10.96
C THR A 89 9.58 9.00 -9.61
N ALA A 90 9.64 10.25 -9.13
CA ALA A 90 10.18 10.56 -7.81
C ALA A 90 9.33 9.94 -6.69
N LEU A 91 8.00 10.01 -6.79
CA LEU A 91 7.08 9.36 -5.85
C LEU A 91 7.27 7.85 -5.82
N LEU A 92 7.40 7.21 -6.99
CA LEU A 92 7.69 5.78 -7.07
C LEU A 92 9.06 5.46 -6.48
N ALA A 93 10.09 6.19 -6.87
CA ALA A 93 11.45 5.98 -6.37
C ALA A 93 11.47 6.05 -4.84
N GLU A 94 10.89 7.10 -4.24
CA GLU A 94 10.89 7.23 -2.78
C GLU A 94 9.97 6.23 -2.08
N GLY A 95 8.84 5.90 -2.69
CA GLY A 95 7.97 4.85 -2.17
C GLY A 95 8.61 3.47 -2.12
N PHE A 96 9.57 3.18 -3.02
CA PHE A 96 10.23 1.88 -3.11
C PHE A 96 11.63 1.83 -2.51
N ASN A 97 12.31 2.97 -2.35
CA ASN A 97 13.68 3.04 -1.85
C ASN A 97 13.76 2.95 -0.31
N ARG A 98 12.72 3.40 0.41
CA ARG A 98 12.64 3.35 1.90
C ARG A 98 12.06 2.03 2.44
N ARG A 99 12.51 0.88 1.96
CA ARG A 99 12.17 -0.42 2.58
C ARG A 99 13.02 -0.65 3.83
N ASP A 100 12.64 0.00 4.93
CA ASP A 100 13.00 -0.39 6.30
C ASP A 100 11.87 -1.23 6.93
#